data_AF-A0A7S2PN42-F1
#
_entry.id   AF-A0A7S2PN42-F1
#
_cell.length_a   1.000
_cell.length_b   1.000
_cell.length_c   1.000
_cell.angle_alpha   90.00
_cell.angle_beta   90.00
_cell.angle_gamma   90.00
#
_symmetry.space_group_name_H-M   'P 1'
#
loop_
_entity.id
_entity.type
_entity.pdbx_description
1 polymer ?
#
loop_
_entity_poly.entity_id
_entity_poly.type
_entity_poly.pdbx_seq_one_letter_code
_entity_poly.pdbx_strand_id
1 'polypeptide(L)'
;TPPGTAGFNFERTGGGGAVPMIDEGCLEGVDEVYGWHNGPIWNLGTLAVRSGAVMAHTCTFQIVISGRGGHGSQPQACIDPIVCGAALVNSLQAIVSRSLPSWSSAVVTVAQFHAGERDNVIPDTAHLGGTIRDVDEAVFATIKRRF
;
A
#
# COMPACT_ATOMS: atom_id res chain seq x y z
N THR A 1 -8.42 -22.68 -37.08
CA THR A 1 -8.95 -21.31 -36.89
C THR A 1 -7.83 -20.50 -36.27
N PRO A 2 -7.42 -19.34 -36.80
CA PRO A 2 -6.43 -18.52 -36.09
C PRO A 2 -7.00 -18.17 -34.70
N PRO A 3 -6.17 -18.13 -33.65
CA PRO A 3 -6.64 -17.78 -32.30
C PRO A 3 -7.38 -16.44 -32.36
N GLY A 4 -8.61 -16.40 -31.86
CA GLY A 4 -9.39 -15.16 -31.79
C GLY A 4 -8.75 -14.22 -30.78
N THR A 5 -8.40 -13.00 -31.17
CA THR A 5 -7.91 -11.98 -30.25
C THR A 5 -9.10 -11.22 -29.66
N ALA A 6 -9.26 -11.25 -28.33
CA ALA A 6 -10.22 -10.44 -27.60
C ALA A 6 -9.50 -9.26 -26.93
N GLY A 7 -10.06 -8.06 -27.05
CA GLY A 7 -9.53 -6.84 -26.43
C GLY A 7 -10.36 -6.45 -25.21
N PHE A 8 -9.71 -6.32 -24.05
CA PHE A 8 -10.34 -5.87 -22.81
C PHE A 8 -9.70 -4.56 -22.34
N ASN A 9 -10.53 -3.63 -21.86
CA ASN A 9 -10.05 -2.39 -21.26
C ASN A 9 -10.37 -2.38 -19.77
N PHE A 10 -9.33 -2.42 -18.94
CA PHE A 10 -9.46 -2.45 -17.49
C PHE A 10 -9.42 -1.04 -16.93
N GLU A 11 -10.56 -0.54 -16.44
CA GLU A 11 -10.63 0.79 -15.83
C GLU A 11 -9.95 0.80 -14.44
N ARG A 12 -9.09 1.79 -14.20
CA ARG A 12 -8.19 1.85 -13.03
C ARG A 12 -8.80 2.49 -11.78
N THR A 13 -10.00 3.06 -11.87
CA THR A 13 -10.60 3.88 -10.79
C THR A 13 -11.31 3.04 -9.73
N GLY A 14 -11.01 3.32 -8.46
CA GLY A 14 -11.89 3.06 -7.31
C GLY A 14 -12.10 1.62 -6.83
N GLY A 15 -11.79 0.58 -7.61
CA GLY A 15 -12.01 -0.82 -7.21
C GLY A 15 -11.29 -1.87 -8.04
N GLY A 16 -10.52 -1.46 -9.06
CA GLY A 16 -9.74 -2.34 -9.93
C GLY A 16 -10.60 -3.10 -10.93
N GLY A 17 -10.78 -2.57 -12.15
CA GLY A 17 -11.62 -3.20 -13.19
C GLY A 17 -11.15 -4.58 -13.66
N ALA A 18 -9.91 -4.97 -13.37
CA ALA A 18 -9.40 -6.29 -13.72
C ALA A 18 -10.06 -7.43 -12.93
N VAL A 19 -10.22 -7.27 -11.60
CA VAL A 19 -10.71 -8.36 -10.75
C VAL A 19 -12.16 -8.74 -11.09
N PRO A 20 -13.13 -7.80 -11.16
CA PRO A 20 -14.51 -8.13 -11.52
C PRO A 20 -14.64 -8.78 -12.89
N MET A 21 -13.87 -8.32 -13.88
CA MET A 21 -13.91 -8.89 -15.23
C MET A 21 -13.37 -10.32 -15.26
N ILE A 22 -12.30 -10.60 -14.50
CA ILE A 22 -11.75 -11.96 -14.35
C ILE A 22 -12.78 -12.86 -13.67
N ASP A 23 -13.42 -12.37 -12.60
CA ASP A 23 -14.47 -13.11 -11.89
C ASP A 23 -15.69 -13.42 -12.78
N GLU A 24 -15.98 -12.56 -13.77
CA GLU A 24 -17.01 -12.76 -14.79
C GLU A 24 -16.57 -13.66 -15.97
N GLY A 25 -15.36 -14.23 -15.92
CA GLY A 25 -14.88 -15.21 -16.90
C GLY A 25 -14.23 -14.61 -18.14
N CYS A 26 -13.80 -13.34 -18.12
CA CYS A 26 -13.20 -12.70 -19.31
C CYS A 26 -11.92 -13.37 -19.82
N LEU A 27 -11.26 -14.20 -19.00
CA LEU A 27 -10.05 -14.94 -19.34
C LEU A 27 -10.30 -16.41 -19.70
N GLU A 28 -11.55 -16.88 -19.72
CA GLU A 28 -11.86 -18.26 -20.10
C GLU A 28 -11.46 -18.54 -21.55
N GLY A 29 -10.59 -19.54 -21.76
CA GLY A 29 -10.08 -19.90 -23.09
C GLY A 29 -9.02 -18.94 -23.67
N VAL A 30 -8.47 -18.02 -22.86
CA VAL A 30 -7.39 -17.12 -23.27
C VAL A 30 -6.02 -17.76 -23.01
N ASP A 31 -5.20 -17.88 -24.05
CA ASP A 31 -3.85 -18.44 -23.94
C ASP A 31 -2.82 -17.42 -23.42
N GLU A 32 -2.93 -16.15 -23.83
CA GLU A 32 -1.95 -15.10 -23.54
C GLU A 32 -2.61 -13.72 -23.39
N VAL A 33 -2.07 -12.90 -22.48
CA VAL A 33 -2.53 -11.52 -22.23
C VAL A 33 -1.41 -10.54 -22.50
N TYR A 34 -1.72 -9.50 -23.28
CA TYR A 34 -0.79 -8.42 -23.63
C TYR A 34 -1.31 -7.10 -23.08
N GLY A 35 -0.44 -6.33 -22.45
CA GLY A 35 -0.74 -5.00 -21.95
C GLY A 35 0.45 -4.06 -22.14
N TRP A 36 0.17 -2.78 -22.37
CA TRP A 36 1.19 -1.75 -22.47
C TRP A 36 0.72 -0.49 -21.75
N HIS A 37 1.69 0.31 -21.30
CA HIS A 37 1.47 1.62 -20.72
C HIS A 37 2.42 2.61 -21.40
N ASN A 38 1.98 3.84 -21.62
CA ASN A 38 2.87 4.88 -22.09
C ASN A 38 3.95 5.15 -21.02
N GLY A 39 5.22 5.07 -21.42
CA GLY A 39 6.36 5.35 -20.55
C GLY A 39 6.95 6.71 -20.90
N PRO A 40 6.54 7.82 -20.24
CA PRO A 40 7.00 9.18 -20.59
C PRO A 40 8.51 9.39 -20.37
N ILE A 41 9.17 8.48 -19.65
CA ILE A 41 10.61 8.50 -19.41
C ILE A 41 11.45 7.98 -20.58
N TRP A 42 10.83 7.37 -21.60
CA TRP A 42 11.52 6.77 -22.75
C TRP A 42 11.31 7.60 -24.02
N ASN A 43 12.28 7.53 -24.93
CA ASN A 43 12.17 8.16 -26.24
C ASN A 43 11.01 7.56 -27.03
N LEU A 44 10.32 8.39 -27.82
CA LEU A 44 9.26 7.96 -28.72
C LEU A 44 9.76 6.83 -29.64
N GLY A 45 8.94 5.80 -29.82
CA GLY A 45 9.28 4.61 -30.60
C GLY A 45 10.04 3.52 -29.83
N THR A 46 10.30 3.72 -28.54
CA THR A 46 10.94 2.70 -27.69
C THR A 46 9.92 1.74 -27.10
N LEU A 47 10.09 0.45 -27.34
CA LEU A 47 9.39 -0.61 -26.61
C LEU A 47 10.35 -1.23 -25.59
N ALA A 48 10.04 -1.08 -24.31
CA ALA A 48 10.81 -1.70 -23.22
C ALA A 48 10.03 -2.88 -22.65
N VAL A 49 10.65 -4.06 -22.62
CA VAL A 49 10.08 -5.29 -22.04
C VAL A 49 11.08 -5.89 -21.06
N ARG A 50 10.56 -6.53 -20.01
CA ARG A 50 11.34 -7.25 -19.01
C ARG A 50 10.57 -8.52 -18.64
N SER A 51 11.28 -9.63 -18.46
CA SER A 51 10.70 -10.83 -17.87
C SER A 51 10.49 -10.66 -16.36
N GLY A 52 9.39 -11.21 -15.84
CA GLY A 52 9.01 -11.10 -14.43
C GLY A 52 8.35 -9.77 -14.07
N ALA A 53 8.35 -9.41 -12.79
CA ALA A 53 7.65 -8.23 -12.28
C ALA A 53 8.23 -6.91 -12.86
N VAL A 54 7.35 -6.12 -13.48
CA VAL A 54 7.69 -4.84 -14.13
C VAL A 54 7.23 -3.63 -13.33
N MET A 55 6.14 -3.75 -12.56
CA MET A 55 5.57 -2.67 -11.73
C MET A 55 5.36 -3.14 -10.29
N ALA A 56 5.46 -2.20 -9.35
CA ALA A 56 5.24 -2.48 -7.94
C ALA A 56 3.75 -2.64 -7.62
N HIS A 57 3.43 -3.66 -6.82
CA HIS A 57 2.16 -3.76 -6.13
C HIS A 57 1.96 -2.52 -5.24
N THR A 58 0.71 -2.09 -5.12
CA THR A 58 0.31 -0.90 -4.35
C THR A 58 -0.82 -1.27 -3.40
N CYS A 59 -0.54 -1.20 -2.10
CA CYS A 59 -1.53 -1.34 -1.04
C CYS A 59 -1.60 -0.04 -0.22
N THR A 60 -2.80 0.34 0.21
CA THR A 60 -3.05 1.45 1.13
C THR A 60 -3.44 0.90 2.50
N PHE A 61 -3.09 1.62 3.56
CA PHE A 61 -3.53 1.30 4.92
C PHE A 61 -4.03 2.55 5.65
N GLN A 62 -4.90 2.32 6.63
CA GLN A 62 -5.42 3.32 7.55
C GLN A 62 -5.43 2.70 8.95
N ILE A 63 -4.96 3.45 9.95
CA ILE A 63 -4.86 3.03 11.34
C ILE A 63 -5.50 4.11 12.20
N VAL A 64 -6.41 3.70 13.08
CA VAL A 64 -6.99 4.57 14.09
C VAL A 64 -6.53 4.08 15.46
N ILE A 65 -5.84 4.94 16.19
CA ILE A 65 -5.39 4.67 17.55
C ILE A 65 -6.37 5.36 18.49
N SER A 66 -7.02 4.58 19.35
CA SER A 66 -7.91 5.08 20.39
C SER A 66 -7.17 5.14 21.72
N GLY A 67 -7.21 6.31 22.34
CA GLY A 67 -6.65 6.58 23.66
C GLY A 67 -7.72 7.09 24.62
N ARG A 68 -7.29 7.94 25.54
CA ARG A 68 -8.15 8.68 26.47
C ARG A 68 -7.54 10.05 26.66
N GLY A 69 -8.21 11.07 26.15
CA GLY A 69 -7.77 12.45 26.21
C GLY A 69 -7.93 13.07 27.59
N GLY A 70 -7.41 14.28 27.73
CA GLY A 70 -7.47 15.03 28.98
C GLY A 70 -6.53 16.24 29.00
N HIS A 71 -6.43 16.87 30.16
CA HIS A 71 -5.58 18.05 30.33
C HIS A 71 -4.11 17.67 30.17
N GLY A 72 -3.35 18.41 29.36
CA GLY A 72 -1.95 18.11 29.04
C GLY A 72 -1.00 18.10 30.25
N SER A 73 -1.38 18.77 31.35
CA SER A 73 -0.63 18.71 32.62
C SER A 73 -0.98 17.51 33.52
N GLN A 74 -1.92 16.65 33.11
CA GLN A 74 -2.35 15.46 33.85
C GLN A 74 -2.22 14.17 33.01
N PRO A 75 -1.02 13.86 32.46
CA PRO A 75 -0.83 12.71 31.57
C PRO A 75 -1.12 11.38 32.27
N GLN A 76 -0.94 11.27 33.59
CA GLN A 76 -1.25 10.06 34.36
C GLN A 76 -2.75 9.67 34.35
N ALA A 77 -3.64 10.61 34.02
CA ALA A 77 -5.06 10.35 33.85
C ALA A 77 -5.42 10.00 32.39
N CYS A 78 -4.48 10.09 31.45
CA CYS A 78 -4.71 9.96 30.02
C CYS A 78 -4.09 8.65 29.47
N ILE A 79 -4.50 8.28 28.25
CA ILE A 79 -3.81 7.30 27.41
C ILE A 79 -3.50 8.03 26.11
N ASP A 80 -2.25 8.45 25.93
CA ASP A 80 -1.87 9.36 24.84
C ASP A 80 -1.71 8.62 23.49
N PRO A 81 -2.61 8.85 22.52
CA PRO A 81 -2.53 8.19 21.22
C PRO A 81 -1.42 8.77 20.33
N ILE A 82 -0.90 9.98 20.60
CA ILE A 82 0.23 10.58 19.86
C ILE A 82 1.50 9.79 20.19
N VAL A 83 1.78 9.55 21.47
CA VAL A 83 2.95 8.78 21.91
C VAL A 83 2.90 7.35 21.35
N CYS A 84 1.72 6.72 21.41
CA CYS A 84 1.49 5.40 20.82
C CYS A 84 1.74 5.40 19.31
N GLY A 85 1.18 6.37 18.59
CA GLY A 85 1.35 6.50 17.14
C GLY A 85 2.80 6.75 16.74
N ALA A 86 3.54 7.58 17.47
CA ALA A 86 4.96 7.83 17.21
C ALA A 86 5.80 6.56 17.37
N ALA A 87 5.55 5.79 18.44
CA ALA A 87 6.19 4.49 18.65
C ALA A 87 5.84 3.48 17.55
N LEU A 88 4.59 3.48 17.08
CA LEU A 88 4.14 2.64 15.97
C LEU A 88 4.87 3.01 14.67
N VAL A 89 4.96 4.30 14.33
CA VAL A 89 5.67 4.77 13.11
C VAL A 89 7.12 4.28 13.11
N ASN A 90 7.83 4.40 14.23
CA ASN A 90 9.19 3.89 14.35
C ASN A 90 9.25 2.36 14.19
N SER A 91 8.30 1.64 14.79
CA SER A 91 8.24 0.18 14.72
C SER A 91 7.95 -0.33 13.31
N LEU A 92 7.10 0.37 12.54
CA LEU A 92 6.81 0.03 11.15
C LEU A 92 8.07 0.04 10.26
N GLN A 93 9.07 0.87 10.58
CA GLN A 93 10.34 0.88 9.84
C GLN A 93 11.14 -0.42 10.02
N ALA A 94 10.93 -1.13 11.13
CA ALA A 94 11.57 -2.41 11.41
C ALA A 94 11.02 -3.55 10.52
N ILE A 95 9.80 -3.40 9.96
CA ILE A 95 9.23 -4.41 9.05
C ILE A 95 10.13 -4.55 7.82
N VAL A 96 10.42 -3.45 7.13
CA VAL A 96 11.30 -3.47 5.95
C VAL A 96 12.73 -3.78 6.36
N SER A 97 13.26 -3.09 7.36
CA SER A 97 14.69 -3.19 7.67
C SER A 97 15.10 -4.52 8.31
N ARG A 98 14.22 -5.19 9.08
CA ARG A 98 14.56 -6.38 9.89
C ARG A 98 13.73 -7.63 9.58
N SER A 99 12.60 -7.51 8.89
CA SER A 99 11.76 -8.68 8.57
C SER A 99 11.90 -9.17 7.13
N LEU A 100 12.59 -8.42 6.27
CA LEU A 100 12.81 -8.77 4.86
C LEU A 100 14.28 -9.09 4.58
N PRO A 101 14.57 -9.98 3.62
CA PRO A 101 15.91 -10.16 3.08
C PRO A 101 16.46 -8.85 2.50
N SER A 102 17.77 -8.64 2.58
CA SER A 102 18.43 -7.40 2.11
C SER A 102 18.32 -7.16 0.60
N TRP A 103 18.02 -8.20 -0.18
CA TRP A 103 17.83 -8.13 -1.63
C TRP A 103 16.36 -7.96 -2.05
N SER A 104 15.42 -8.02 -1.11
CA SER A 104 14.01 -7.78 -1.38
C SER A 104 13.73 -6.28 -1.49
N SER A 105 12.85 -5.89 -2.41
CA SER A 105 12.43 -4.49 -2.58
C SER A 105 11.05 -4.28 -1.99
N ALA A 106 10.97 -3.45 -0.96
CA ALA A 106 9.72 -3.00 -0.37
C ALA A 106 9.85 -1.60 0.23
N VAL A 107 8.74 -0.87 0.27
CA VAL A 107 8.62 0.44 0.91
C VAL A 107 7.34 0.45 1.74
N VAL A 108 7.46 0.85 3.01
CA VAL A 108 6.32 1.14 3.88
C VAL A 108 6.38 2.63 4.21
N THR A 109 5.36 3.37 3.79
CA THR A 109 5.30 4.82 3.96
C THR A 109 4.11 5.17 4.83
N VAL A 110 4.34 5.80 5.97
CA VAL A 110 3.29 6.53 6.71
C VAL A 110 3.24 7.94 6.15
N ALA A 111 2.21 8.23 5.37
CA ALA A 111 2.05 9.51 4.67
C ALA A 111 1.18 10.52 5.44
N GLN A 112 0.40 10.04 6.40
CA GLN A 112 -0.52 10.84 7.20
C GLN A 112 -0.37 10.48 8.67
N PHE A 113 -0.35 11.50 9.52
CA PHE A 113 -0.46 11.39 10.97
C PHE A 113 -1.21 12.63 11.46
N HIS A 114 -2.45 12.43 11.93
CA HIS A 114 -3.31 13.50 12.45
C HIS A 114 -3.78 13.16 13.86
N ALA A 115 -3.55 14.06 14.82
CA ALA A 115 -4.06 13.94 16.19
C ALA A 115 -4.05 15.30 16.90
N GLY A 116 -5.10 15.59 17.66
CA GLY A 116 -5.21 16.80 18.48
C GLY A 116 -5.47 18.10 17.69
N GLU A 117 -5.97 19.10 18.41
CA GLU A 117 -6.30 20.44 17.87
C GLU A 117 -5.85 21.60 18.79
N ARG A 118 -5.27 21.26 19.95
CA ARG A 118 -4.88 22.17 21.02
C ARG A 118 -3.54 21.72 21.59
N ASP A 119 -2.72 22.67 22.03
CA ASP A 119 -1.39 22.46 22.58
C ASP A 119 -1.40 21.96 24.05
N ASN A 120 -2.51 22.17 24.75
CA ASN A 120 -2.68 21.83 26.17
C ASN A 120 -3.66 20.68 26.43
N VAL A 121 -4.05 19.92 25.40
CA VAL A 121 -4.98 18.78 25.50
C VAL A 121 -4.37 17.55 24.84
N ILE A 122 -4.33 16.44 25.57
CA ILE A 122 -4.03 15.12 25.01
C ILE A 122 -5.30 14.66 24.28
N PRO A 123 -5.23 14.27 22.98
CA PRO A 123 -6.42 13.88 22.22
C PRO A 123 -6.91 12.46 22.56
N ASP A 124 -8.17 12.17 22.21
CA ASP A 124 -8.75 10.83 22.33
C ASP A 124 -8.32 9.87 21.22
N THR A 125 -7.95 10.39 20.04
CA THR A 125 -7.58 9.56 18.88
C THR A 125 -6.42 10.11 18.07
N ALA A 126 -5.73 9.22 17.36
CA ALA A 126 -4.79 9.55 16.30
C ALA A 126 -5.10 8.73 15.03
N HIS A 127 -5.05 9.37 13.87
CA HIS A 127 -5.30 8.76 12.57
C HIS A 127 -4.03 8.74 11.75
N LEU A 128 -3.59 7.54 11.37
CA LEU A 128 -2.42 7.33 10.53
C LEU A 128 -2.84 6.70 9.21
N GLY A 129 -2.20 7.10 8.13
CA GLY A 129 -2.51 6.62 6.78
C GLY A 129 -1.27 6.50 5.94
N GLY A 130 -1.26 5.56 5.01
CA GLY A 130 -0.04 5.29 4.26
C GLY A 130 -0.18 4.27 3.15
N THR A 131 0.97 3.92 2.59
CA THR A 131 1.07 2.96 1.49
C THR A 131 2.17 1.95 1.71
N ILE A 132 1.97 0.76 1.15
CA ILE A 132 2.96 -0.29 1.01
C ILE A 132 3.21 -0.47 -0.50
N ARG A 133 4.49 -0.62 -0.85
CA ARG A 133 4.95 -0.96 -2.19
C ARG A 133 5.88 -2.16 -2.10
N ASP A 134 5.72 -3.11 -3.01
CA ASP A 134 6.57 -4.28 -3.15
C ASP A 134 6.51 -4.79 -4.60
N VAL A 135 7.36 -5.74 -4.96
CA VAL A 135 7.39 -6.34 -6.30
C VAL A 135 7.22 -7.87 -6.25
N ASP A 136 6.89 -8.42 -5.08
CA ASP A 136 6.88 -9.85 -4.80
C ASP A 136 5.80 -10.17 -3.77
N GLU A 137 4.88 -11.06 -4.14
CA GLU A 137 3.77 -11.49 -3.30
C GLU A 137 4.24 -12.09 -1.96
N ALA A 138 5.36 -12.84 -1.94
CA ALA A 138 5.91 -13.41 -0.72
C ALA A 138 6.45 -12.33 0.23
N VAL A 139 7.01 -11.25 -0.34
CA VAL A 139 7.42 -10.06 0.41
C VAL A 139 6.20 -9.37 1.01
N PHE A 140 5.14 -9.14 0.21
CA PHE A 140 3.91 -8.55 0.71
C PHE A 140 3.25 -9.38 1.81
N ALA A 141 3.18 -10.71 1.65
CA ALA A 141 2.65 -11.62 2.66
C ALA A 141 3.44 -11.54 3.98
N THR A 142 4.76 -11.37 3.90
CA THR A 142 5.61 -11.18 5.08
C THR A 142 5.36 -9.84 5.75
N ILE A 143 5.23 -8.75 4.96
CA ILE A 143 4.88 -7.43 5.47
C ILE A 143 3.53 -7.51 6.20
N LYS A 144 2.50 -8.06 5.56
CA LYS A 144 1.15 -8.18 6.11
C LYS A 144 1.10 -8.97 7.42
N ARG A 145 1.96 -9.97 7.60
CA ARG A 145 2.05 -10.75 8.85
C ARG A 145 2.74 -9.98 9.99
N ARG A 146 3.61 -9.04 9.66
CA ARG A 146 4.40 -8.24 10.62
C ARG A 146 3.76 -6.88 10.92
N PHE A 147 2.82 -6.46 10.08
CA PHE A 147 1.98 -5.29 10.22
C PHE A 147 0.91 -5.52 11.29
#